data_AF-A0A971QZR2-F1
#
_entry.id   AF-A0A971QZR2-F1
#
_cell.length_a   1.000
_cell.length_b   1.000
_cell.length_c   1.000
_cell.angle_alpha   90.00
_cell.angle_beta   90.00
_cell.angle_gamma   90.00
#
_symmetry.space_group_name_H-M   'P 1'
#
loop_
_entity.id
_entity.type
_entity.pdbx_description
1 polymer ?
#
loop_
_entity_poly.entity_id
_entity_poly.type
_entity_poly.pdbx_seq_one_letter_code
_entity_poly.pdbx_strand_id
1 'polypeptide(L)'
;MKSVQIRSREKGFSMIELLIVLSIIAALIALITPIAMNASQKARATEIAKNMKTLADSIERIALTDGVDSSDKIKGVNSLSDVARDVNGSTYHIIYYVTDQVKTYDAYIVHKGDKLLEKVREVLSDASSTTWSDLESRWNSYTPVYLEDSPLEESDNIIYYKISFYIYQ
;
A
#
# COMPACT_ATOMS: atom_id res chain seq x y z
N MET A 1 40.41 -63.34 35.63
CA MET A 1 39.00 -62.84 35.63
C MET A 1 38.79 -62.08 34.33
N LYS A 2 37.89 -62.52 33.44
CA LYS A 2 37.58 -61.82 32.16
C LYS A 2 36.45 -60.82 32.40
N SER A 3 36.72 -59.55 32.20
CA SER A 3 35.73 -58.47 32.26
C SER A 3 34.83 -58.51 31.02
N VAL A 4 33.52 -58.69 31.21
CA VAL A 4 32.52 -58.62 30.15
C VAL A 4 32.29 -57.16 29.79
N GLN A 5 32.70 -56.76 28.59
CA GLN A 5 32.43 -55.44 28.03
C GLN A 5 31.04 -55.45 27.38
N ILE A 6 30.08 -54.73 27.98
CA ILE A 6 28.74 -54.55 27.42
C ILE A 6 28.83 -53.51 26.30
N ARG A 7 28.79 -53.95 25.03
CA ARG A 7 28.66 -53.02 23.90
C ARG A 7 27.25 -52.44 23.90
N SER A 8 27.13 -51.14 24.18
CA SER A 8 25.91 -50.38 23.90
C SER A 8 25.64 -50.44 22.39
N ARG A 9 24.50 -51.00 21.98
CA ARG A 9 24.03 -50.88 20.60
C ARG A 9 23.50 -49.47 20.43
N GLU A 10 24.26 -48.62 19.73
CA GLU A 10 23.73 -47.36 19.23
C GLU A 10 22.56 -47.66 18.30
N LYS A 11 21.36 -47.22 18.68
CA LYS A 11 20.16 -47.37 17.86
C LYS A 11 20.21 -46.31 16.75
N GLY A 12 20.39 -46.76 15.51
CA GLY A 12 20.16 -45.91 14.33
C GLY A 12 18.67 -45.65 14.12
N PHE A 13 18.35 -44.52 13.48
CA PHE A 13 16.98 -44.17 13.11
C PHE A 13 16.46 -45.10 12.02
N SER A 14 15.22 -45.61 12.15
CA SER A 14 14.56 -46.36 11.10
C SER A 14 14.12 -45.43 9.96
N MET A 15 14.18 -45.91 8.73
CA MET A 15 13.64 -45.19 7.57
C MET A 15 12.16 -44.85 7.73
N ILE A 16 11.39 -45.75 8.38
CA ILE A 16 9.97 -45.55 8.65
C ILE A 16 9.76 -44.41 9.65
N GLU A 17 10.58 -44.35 10.71
CA GLU A 17 10.50 -43.28 11.70
C GLU A 17 10.76 -41.92 11.05
N LEU A 18 11.76 -41.83 10.16
CA LEU A 18 12.04 -40.60 9.43
C LEU A 18 10.90 -40.20 8.47
N LEU A 19 10.31 -41.18 7.77
CA LEU A 19 9.19 -40.92 6.85
C LEU A 19 7.97 -40.37 7.58
N ILE A 20 7.59 -40.97 8.71
CA ILE A 20 6.44 -40.50 9.50
C ILE A 20 6.68 -39.06 9.97
N VAL A 21 7.89 -38.74 10.42
CA VAL A 21 8.25 -37.39 10.86
C VAL A 21 8.12 -36.38 9.72
N LEU A 22 8.68 -36.68 8.54
CA LEU A 22 8.57 -35.79 7.38
C LEU A 22 7.12 -35.63 6.93
N SER A 23 6.32 -36.69 6.94
CA SER A 23 4.89 -36.62 6.61
C SER A 23 4.11 -35.71 7.56
N ILE A 24 4.39 -35.76 8.87
CA ILE A 24 3.73 -34.90 9.86
C ILE A 24 4.15 -33.44 9.65
N ILE A 25 5.44 -33.16 9.45
CA ILE A 25 5.93 -31.79 9.19
C ILE A 25 5.29 -31.22 7.92
N ALA A 26 5.23 -32.02 6.84
CA ALA A 26 4.58 -31.61 5.60
C ALA A 26 3.10 -31.29 5.79
N ALA A 27 2.37 -32.13 6.54
CA ALA A 27 0.96 -31.90 6.85
C ALA A 27 0.77 -30.60 7.66
N LEU A 28 1.63 -30.32 8.64
CA LEU A 28 1.57 -29.08 9.43
C LEU A 28 1.83 -27.83 8.57
N ILE A 29 2.86 -27.85 7.72
CA ILE A 29 3.17 -26.74 6.81
C ILE A 29 2.01 -26.49 5.84
N ALA A 30 1.39 -27.56 5.32
CA ALA A 30 0.26 -27.45 4.40
C ALA A 30 -0.94 -26.71 5.04
N LEU A 31 -1.19 -26.90 6.33
CA LEU A 31 -2.27 -26.22 7.05
C LEU A 31 -1.94 -24.75 7.36
N ILE A 32 -0.68 -24.44 7.70
CA ILE A 32 -0.28 -23.09 8.13
C ILE A 32 -0.09 -22.14 6.93
N THR A 33 0.42 -22.64 5.80
CA THR A 33 0.76 -21.82 4.62
C THR A 33 -0.37 -20.90 4.13
N PRO A 34 -1.63 -21.36 3.90
CA PRO A 34 -2.69 -20.48 3.41
C PRO A 34 -3.05 -19.38 4.40
N ILE A 35 -2.98 -19.66 5.71
CA ILE A 35 -3.26 -18.68 6.78
C ILE A 35 -2.18 -17.59 6.76
N ALA A 36 -0.92 -17.99 6.68
CA ALA A 36 0.21 -17.06 6.61
C ALA A 36 0.14 -16.18 5.36
N MET A 37 -0.25 -16.74 4.20
CA MET A 37 -0.45 -15.97 2.96
C MET A 37 -1.55 -14.93 3.12
N ASN A 38 -2.69 -15.29 3.71
CA ASN A 38 -3.79 -14.36 3.94
C ASN A 38 -3.40 -13.22 4.90
N ALA A 39 -2.70 -13.56 5.99
CA ALA A 39 -2.18 -12.58 6.95
C ALA A 39 -1.18 -11.61 6.30
N SER A 40 -0.27 -12.13 5.46
CA SER A 40 0.68 -11.29 4.72
C SER A 40 -0.04 -10.30 3.77
N GLN A 41 -1.07 -10.76 3.05
CA GLN A 41 -1.86 -9.88 2.19
C GLN A 41 -2.61 -8.80 3.00
N LYS A 42 -3.13 -9.14 4.18
CA LYS A 42 -3.81 -8.17 5.06
C LYS A 42 -2.83 -7.14 5.62
N ALA A 43 -1.61 -7.55 5.98
CA ALA A 43 -0.57 -6.63 6.41
C ALA A 43 -0.21 -5.63 5.29
N ARG A 44 -0.01 -6.11 4.06
CA ARG A 44 0.24 -5.24 2.88
C ARG A 44 -0.92 -4.29 2.61
N ALA A 45 -2.16 -4.76 2.67
CA ALA A 45 -3.33 -3.92 2.48
C ALA A 45 -3.46 -2.84 3.56
N THR A 46 -3.14 -3.18 4.81
CA THR A 46 -3.10 -2.22 5.93
C THR A 46 -2.01 -1.16 5.72
N GLU A 47 -0.85 -1.58 5.22
CA GLU A 47 0.25 -0.68 4.86
C GLU A 47 -0.17 0.30 3.76
N ILE A 48 -0.77 -0.20 2.67
CA ILE A 48 -1.31 0.63 1.58
C ILE A 48 -2.33 1.64 2.12
N ALA A 49 -3.34 1.17 2.86
CA ALA A 49 -4.37 2.04 3.42
C ALA A 49 -3.78 3.13 4.34
N LYS A 50 -2.83 2.76 5.21
CA LYS A 50 -2.16 3.69 6.11
C LYS A 50 -1.33 4.71 5.34
N ASN A 51 -0.57 4.29 4.34
CA ASN A 51 0.22 5.20 3.51
C ASN A 51 -0.68 6.17 2.77
N MET A 52 -1.77 5.69 2.15
CA MET A 52 -2.73 6.54 1.45
C MET A 52 -3.37 7.58 2.38
N LYS A 53 -3.81 7.16 3.58
CA LYS A 53 -4.38 8.07 4.58
C LYS A 53 -3.35 9.08 5.08
N THR A 54 -2.12 8.65 5.30
CA THR A 54 -1.03 9.53 5.75
C THR A 54 -0.69 10.58 4.69
N LEU A 55 -0.65 10.20 3.41
CA LEU A 55 -0.46 11.14 2.30
C LEU A 55 -1.60 12.15 2.22
N ALA A 56 -2.85 11.69 2.33
CA ALA A 56 -4.03 12.53 2.33
C ALA A 56 -4.01 13.57 3.46
N ASP A 57 -3.72 13.14 4.68
CA ASP A 57 -3.65 14.03 5.84
C ASP A 57 -2.47 15.00 5.75
N SER A 58 -1.35 14.55 5.17
CA SER A 58 -0.16 15.38 5.01
C SER A 58 -0.39 16.49 4.00
N ILE A 59 -0.97 16.18 2.83
CA ILE A 59 -1.24 17.19 1.80
C ILE A 59 -2.29 18.20 2.27
N GLU A 60 -3.36 17.76 2.94
CA GLU A 60 -4.37 18.63 3.52
C GLU A 60 -3.74 19.57 4.56
N ARG A 61 -2.95 19.03 5.50
CA ARG A 61 -2.31 19.84 6.55
C ARG A 61 -1.34 20.88 5.98
N ILE A 62 -0.52 20.50 4.99
CA ILE A 62 0.41 21.43 4.35
C ILE A 62 -0.38 22.54 3.65
N ALA A 63 -1.43 22.18 2.90
CA ALA A 63 -2.28 23.14 2.22
C ALA A 63 -2.97 24.12 3.17
N LEU A 64 -3.43 23.65 4.33
CA LEU A 64 -4.07 24.49 5.35
C LEU A 64 -3.07 25.39 6.10
N THR A 65 -1.81 24.99 6.21
CA THR A 65 -0.79 25.72 6.98
C THR A 65 -0.03 26.72 6.11
N ASP A 66 0.45 26.29 4.96
CA ASP A 66 1.30 27.09 4.07
C ASP A 66 0.45 27.83 3.01
N GLY A 67 -0.76 27.32 2.76
CA GLY A 67 -1.67 27.85 1.76
C GLY A 67 -1.18 27.60 0.34
N VAL A 68 -1.71 28.40 -0.58
CA VAL A 68 -1.44 28.30 -2.02
C VAL A 68 -0.73 29.54 -2.55
N ASP A 69 0.04 29.36 -3.62
CA ASP A 69 0.72 30.42 -4.36
C ASP A 69 -0.21 31.13 -5.36
N SER A 70 0.33 32.08 -6.12
CA SER A 70 -0.41 32.83 -7.14
C SER A 70 -0.86 31.99 -8.35
N SER A 71 -0.47 30.72 -8.41
CA SER A 71 -0.82 29.75 -9.45
C SER A 71 -1.69 28.62 -8.89
N ASP A 72 -2.33 28.84 -7.74
CA ASP A 72 -3.18 27.88 -7.03
C ASP A 72 -2.49 26.56 -6.66
N LYS A 73 -1.15 26.55 -6.61
CA LYS A 73 -0.37 25.40 -6.13
C LYS A 73 -0.13 25.51 -4.64
N ILE A 74 -0.17 24.38 -3.95
CA ILE A 74 0.17 24.30 -2.53
C ILE A 74 1.63 24.69 -2.35
N LYS A 75 1.87 25.69 -1.48
CA LYS A 75 3.24 26.17 -1.23
C LYS A 75 4.07 25.07 -0.58
N GLY A 76 5.35 25.01 -0.94
CA GLY A 76 6.29 24.06 -0.35
C GLY A 76 6.15 22.62 -0.86
N VAL A 77 5.24 22.36 -1.81
CA VAL A 77 5.01 21.02 -2.36
C VAL A 77 5.28 21.03 -3.86
N ASN A 78 6.44 20.51 -4.25
CA ASN A 78 6.83 20.38 -5.67
C ASN A 78 6.95 18.92 -6.11
N SER A 79 7.12 18.01 -5.16
CA SER A 79 7.30 16.58 -5.38
C SER A 79 6.57 15.78 -4.32
N LEU A 80 6.36 14.48 -4.57
CA LEU A 80 5.80 13.58 -3.56
C LEU A 80 6.65 13.54 -2.28
N SER A 81 7.97 13.68 -2.42
CA SER A 81 8.92 13.65 -1.29
C SER A 81 8.76 14.81 -0.31
N ASP A 82 8.20 15.94 -0.77
CA ASP A 82 7.86 17.09 0.09
C ASP A 82 6.65 16.79 1.00
N VAL A 83 5.79 15.87 0.56
CA VAL A 83 4.60 15.43 1.32
C VAL A 83 4.96 14.28 2.26
N ALA A 84 5.69 13.28 1.77
CA ALA A 84 6.10 12.12 2.56
C ALA A 84 7.44 11.55 2.10
N ARG A 85 8.36 11.35 3.05
CA ARG A 85 9.75 10.91 2.76
C ARG A 85 9.90 9.41 2.52
N ASP A 86 9.03 8.60 3.11
CA ASP A 86 9.15 7.13 3.11
C ASP A 86 8.12 6.46 2.20
N VAL A 87 7.66 7.17 1.16
CA VAL A 87 6.68 6.67 0.19
C VAL A 87 7.36 6.54 -1.16
N ASN A 88 7.14 5.40 -1.83
CA ASN A 88 7.70 5.14 -3.15
C ASN A 88 6.85 5.81 -4.24
N GLY A 89 7.39 6.85 -4.88
CA GLY A 89 6.71 7.63 -5.93
C GLY A 89 6.58 6.94 -7.30
N SER A 90 7.04 5.69 -7.45
CA SER A 90 6.63 4.84 -8.57
C SER A 90 5.31 4.09 -8.31
N THR A 91 4.93 3.98 -7.03
CA THR A 91 3.76 3.21 -6.60
C THR A 91 2.64 4.07 -6.03
N TYR A 92 2.95 5.27 -5.55
CA TYR A 92 2.00 6.21 -5.00
C TYR A 92 2.11 7.54 -5.73
N HIS A 93 0.95 8.15 -5.98
CA HIS A 93 0.83 9.41 -6.70
C HIS A 93 -0.20 10.28 -5.99
N ILE A 94 0.02 11.60 -5.97
CA ILE A 94 -1.00 12.55 -5.51
C ILE A 94 -1.32 13.48 -6.67
N ILE A 95 -2.60 13.60 -6.97
CA ILE A 95 -3.11 14.51 -8.00
C ILE A 95 -4.10 15.44 -7.34
N TYR A 96 -3.89 16.74 -7.43
CA TYR A 96 -4.83 17.70 -6.89
C TYR A 96 -5.11 18.83 -7.87
N TYR A 97 -6.33 19.36 -7.79
CA TYR A 97 -6.76 20.50 -8.58
C TYR A 97 -7.80 21.32 -7.82
N VAL A 98 -7.90 22.59 -8.20
CA VAL A 98 -8.96 23.49 -7.72
C VAL A 98 -10.23 23.28 -8.53
N THR A 99 -11.38 23.18 -7.85
CA THR A 99 -12.67 22.87 -8.51
C THR A 99 -13.54 24.09 -8.80
N ASP A 100 -13.50 25.18 -8.02
CA ASP A 100 -14.16 26.48 -8.33
C ASP A 100 -13.90 27.57 -7.26
N GLN A 101 -14.31 28.83 -7.54
CA GLN A 101 -13.90 30.17 -7.00
C GLN A 101 -13.72 30.37 -5.49
N VAL A 102 -14.06 29.41 -4.66
CA VAL A 102 -13.86 29.49 -3.20
C VAL A 102 -12.65 28.67 -2.74
N LYS A 103 -11.63 28.46 -3.58
CA LYS A 103 -10.39 27.76 -3.20
C LYS A 103 -10.64 26.36 -2.58
N THR A 104 -11.59 25.62 -3.15
CA THR A 104 -11.82 24.20 -2.81
C THR A 104 -10.90 23.33 -3.63
N TYR A 105 -10.15 22.46 -2.96
CA TYR A 105 -9.19 21.54 -3.55
C TYR A 105 -9.71 20.11 -3.45
N ASP A 106 -9.71 19.42 -4.59
CA ASP A 106 -9.88 17.97 -4.65
C ASP A 106 -8.50 17.34 -4.80
N ALA A 107 -8.15 16.42 -3.91
CA ALA A 107 -6.92 15.64 -3.99
C ALA A 107 -7.23 14.14 -4.06
N TYR A 108 -6.58 13.48 -5.02
CA TYR A 108 -6.64 12.04 -5.26
C TYR A 108 -5.31 11.43 -4.89
N ILE A 109 -5.34 10.53 -3.91
CA ILE A 109 -4.20 9.73 -3.51
C ILE A 109 -4.36 8.39 -4.21
N VAL A 110 -3.36 8.03 -5.01
CA VAL A 110 -3.43 6.89 -5.92
C VAL A 110 -2.33 5.90 -5.56
N HIS A 111 -2.67 4.61 -5.59
CA HIS A 111 -1.74 3.50 -5.50
C HIS A 111 -1.84 2.63 -6.77
N LYS A 112 -0.69 2.32 -7.39
CA LYS A 112 -0.61 1.40 -8.54
C LYS A 112 -0.92 -0.04 -8.12
N GLY A 113 -1.93 -0.63 -8.76
CA GLY A 113 -2.44 -1.98 -8.54
C GLY A 113 -3.74 -2.02 -7.73
N ASP A 114 -4.58 -3.00 -8.00
CA ASP A 114 -5.95 -3.13 -7.48
C ASP A 114 -6.23 -4.44 -6.73
N LYS A 115 -5.33 -5.41 -6.81
CA LYS A 115 -5.51 -6.78 -6.28
C LYS A 115 -5.88 -6.86 -4.79
N LEU A 116 -5.56 -5.83 -4.02
CA LEU A 116 -5.80 -5.77 -2.57
C LEU A 116 -6.95 -4.84 -2.17
N LEU A 117 -7.72 -4.29 -3.13
CA LEU A 117 -8.79 -3.31 -2.87
C LEU A 117 -9.72 -3.72 -1.72
N GLU A 118 -10.27 -4.94 -1.75
CA GLU A 118 -11.24 -5.38 -0.74
C GLU A 118 -10.63 -5.39 0.68
N LYS A 119 -9.36 -5.78 0.80
CA LYS A 119 -8.63 -5.74 2.08
C LYS A 119 -8.26 -4.32 2.48
N VAL A 120 -7.97 -3.44 1.51
CA VAL A 120 -7.69 -2.01 1.76
C VAL A 120 -8.95 -1.33 2.31
N ARG A 121 -10.12 -1.65 1.76
CA ARG A 121 -11.42 -1.13 2.20
C ARG A 121 -11.81 -1.53 3.63
N GLU A 122 -11.23 -2.59 4.18
CA GLU A 122 -11.37 -2.91 5.61
C GLU A 122 -10.78 -1.82 6.53
N VAL A 123 -9.81 -1.04 6.03
CA VAL A 123 -9.13 0.04 6.78
C VAL A 123 -9.52 1.42 6.26
N LEU A 124 -9.68 1.55 4.94
CA LEU A 124 -10.03 2.80 4.25
C LEU A 124 -11.27 2.57 3.39
N SER A 125 -12.45 2.69 4.00
CA SER A 125 -13.76 2.33 3.40
C SER A 125 -14.06 3.01 2.07
N ASP A 126 -13.57 4.25 1.93
CA ASP A 126 -13.85 5.14 0.80
C ASP A 126 -12.88 4.94 -0.36
N ALA A 127 -11.91 4.02 -0.22
CA ALA A 127 -11.04 3.62 -1.29
C ALA A 127 -11.82 2.94 -2.42
N SER A 128 -11.50 3.29 -3.65
CA SER A 128 -12.13 2.78 -4.87
C SER A 128 -11.07 2.35 -5.88
N SER A 129 -11.43 1.55 -6.88
CA SER A 129 -10.52 1.11 -7.95
C SER A 129 -11.08 1.44 -9.33
N THR A 130 -10.17 1.74 -10.27
CA THR A 130 -10.47 2.01 -11.67
C THR A 130 -9.17 1.94 -12.48
N THR A 131 -9.21 2.16 -13.79
CA THR A 131 -8.00 2.35 -14.60
C THR A 131 -7.51 3.79 -14.48
N TRP A 132 -6.22 4.01 -14.70
CA TRP A 132 -5.66 5.35 -14.69
C TRP A 132 -6.35 6.26 -15.70
N SER A 133 -6.62 5.78 -16.92
CA SER A 133 -7.33 6.53 -17.97
C SER A 133 -8.70 7.06 -17.51
N ASP A 134 -9.46 6.24 -16.81
CA ASP A 134 -10.80 6.57 -16.34
C ASP A 134 -10.75 7.60 -15.22
N LEU A 135 -9.77 7.48 -14.32
CA LEU A 135 -9.58 8.45 -13.25
C LEU A 135 -9.13 9.81 -13.82
N GLU A 136 -8.16 9.80 -14.73
CA GLU A 136 -7.62 11.01 -15.36
C GLU A 136 -8.69 11.81 -16.12
N SER A 137 -9.63 11.11 -16.76
CA SER A 137 -10.74 11.76 -17.47
C SER A 137 -11.59 12.70 -16.60
N ARG A 138 -11.57 12.55 -15.27
CA ARG A 138 -12.38 13.32 -14.32
C ARG A 138 -11.95 14.77 -14.18
N TRP A 139 -10.73 15.10 -14.59
CA TRP A 139 -10.18 16.45 -14.45
C TRP A 139 -9.69 17.07 -15.75
N ASN A 140 -10.19 16.58 -16.89
CA ASN A 140 -9.93 17.16 -18.21
C ASN A 140 -10.31 18.65 -18.33
N SER A 141 -11.20 19.15 -17.48
CA SER A 141 -11.61 20.57 -17.44
C SER A 141 -10.85 21.41 -16.42
N TYR A 142 -9.90 20.81 -15.69
CA TYR A 142 -9.10 21.48 -14.66
C TYR A 142 -7.60 21.42 -15.03
N THR A 143 -6.79 22.15 -14.26
CA THR A 143 -5.32 22.11 -14.36
C THR A 143 -4.74 21.36 -13.15
N PRO A 144 -4.68 20.01 -13.20
CA PRO A 144 -4.14 19.20 -12.12
C PRO A 144 -2.64 19.41 -11.90
N VAL A 145 -2.23 19.31 -10.64
CA VAL A 145 -0.84 19.15 -10.24
C VAL A 145 -0.61 17.69 -9.90
N TYR A 146 0.41 17.11 -10.52
CA TYR A 146 0.85 15.73 -10.29
C TYR A 146 2.09 15.74 -9.40
N LEU A 147 2.00 15.03 -8.27
CA LEU A 147 3.11 14.76 -7.37
C LEU A 147 3.46 13.28 -7.51
N GLU A 148 4.37 13.00 -8.43
CA GLU A 148 4.78 11.66 -8.83
C GLU A 148 6.26 11.65 -9.23
N ASP A 149 6.93 10.51 -9.03
CA ASP A 149 8.31 10.33 -9.49
C ASP A 149 8.35 9.65 -10.87
N SER A 150 7.30 8.90 -11.21
CA SER A 150 7.13 8.20 -12.48
C SER A 150 5.66 8.21 -12.89
N PRO A 151 5.31 8.66 -14.11
CA PRO A 151 3.92 8.68 -14.55
C PRO A 151 3.32 7.27 -14.64
N LEU A 152 2.00 7.19 -14.46
CA LEU A 152 1.21 5.97 -14.66
C LEU A 152 0.88 5.75 -16.14
N GLU A 153 0.73 4.48 -16.53
CA GLU A 153 0.26 4.13 -17.87
C GLU A 153 -1.27 4.10 -17.91
N GLU A 154 -1.89 4.45 -19.04
CA GLU A 154 -3.36 4.46 -19.18
C GLU A 154 -4.03 3.14 -18.77
N SER A 155 -3.34 2.01 -19.02
CA SER A 155 -3.84 0.66 -18.72
C SER A 155 -3.62 0.21 -17.27
N ASP A 156 -2.94 1.01 -16.44
CA ASP A 156 -2.67 0.66 -15.05
C ASP A 156 -3.97 0.64 -14.24
N ASN A 157 -4.25 -0.49 -13.59
CA ASN A 157 -5.27 -0.56 -12.55
C ASN A 157 -4.75 0.12 -11.29
N ILE A 158 -5.59 0.90 -10.64
CA ILE A 158 -5.20 1.71 -9.48
C ILE A 158 -6.24 1.62 -8.36
N ILE A 159 -5.78 1.80 -7.13
CA ILE A 159 -6.64 2.12 -5.99
C ILE A 159 -6.50 3.62 -5.73
N TYR A 160 -7.62 4.33 -5.61
CA TYR A 160 -7.62 5.75 -5.28
C TYR A 160 -8.46 6.06 -4.05
N TYR A 161 -8.07 7.11 -3.35
CA TYR A 161 -8.78 7.70 -2.22
C TYR A 161 -8.86 9.20 -2.45
N LYS A 162 -10.08 9.75 -2.41
CA LYS A 162 -10.34 11.17 -2.65
C LYS A 162 -10.55 11.88 -1.32
N ILE A 163 -9.90 13.03 -1.16
CA ILE A 163 -10.24 14.03 -0.13
C ILE A 163 -10.58 15.37 -0.80
N SER A 164 -11.44 16.13 -0.14
CA SER A 164 -11.81 17.48 -0.55
C SER A 164 -11.64 18.41 0.64
N PHE A 165 -10.88 19.49 0.47
CA PHE A 165 -10.63 20.45 1.54
C PHE A 165 -10.67 21.88 1.03
N TYR A 166 -10.90 22.81 1.96
CA TYR A 166 -11.07 24.23 1.69
C TYR A 166 -9.95 25.02 2.34
N ILE A 167 -9.34 25.96 1.60
CA ILE A 167 -8.27 26.81 2.12
C ILE A 167 -8.78 28.25 2.29
N TYR A 168 -8.91 28.70 3.54
CA TYR A 168 -9.18 30.11 3.85
C TYR A 168 -7.91 30.93 3.64
N GLN A 169 -7.89 31.74 2.59
CA GLN A 169 -6.82 32.70 2.31
C GLN A 169 -7.41 34.02 1.83
#